data_AF-A0A6J4TB74-F1
#
_entry.id   AF-A0A6J4TB74-F1
#
_cell.length_a   1.000
_cell.length_b   1.000
_cell.length_c   1.000
_cell.angle_alpha   90.00
_cell.angle_beta   90.00
_cell.angle_gamma   90.00
#
_symmetry.space_group_name_H-M   'P 1'
#
loop_
_entity.id
_entity.type
_entity.pdbx_description
1 polymer ?
#
loop_
_entity_poly.entity_id
_entity_poly.type
_entity_poly.pdbx_seq_one_letter_code
_entity_poly.pdbx_strand_id
1 'polypeptide(L)'
;MSNHPDPAAAATPPATMDEDGFSPPQAYDPAEYRWVPVRRTPRYDGWTEEKLRRFIEVLADTGQASLAAKAVGMSRESAYKLRRSAHGAAFARAWDAARAHAGSFLEDVAFERAIEGVEHNVYNEYGEVICTKRVHNDRLLMFLLRHLKPERYARDALAQAPASPEPVDAALRALEPPLPADPARLLGPEALDDALVLADAADGELPHFLSEQRPAPTPRQTEARARAAQEARGEAAWDKVQKGGQIGDDEFADMCRFIDPTSRAEPSRKRYR
;
A
#
# COMPACT_ATOMS: atom_id res chain seq x y z
N MET A 1 84.03 56.35 -29.79
CA MET A 1 84.33 56.18 -31.24
C MET A 1 83.80 54.83 -31.66
N SER A 2 83.21 54.79 -32.87
CA SER A 2 82.54 53.63 -33.49
C SER A 2 81.12 53.39 -32.92
N ASN A 3 80.04 53.46 -33.70
CA ASN A 3 79.87 52.94 -35.05
C ASN A 3 78.91 53.77 -35.93
N HIS A 4 79.17 53.72 -37.24
CA HIS A 4 78.45 54.29 -38.40
C HIS A 4 77.13 53.48 -38.68
N PRO A 5 76.25 53.86 -39.64
CA PRO A 5 74.80 53.65 -39.68
C PRO A 5 74.49 52.36 -40.50
N ASP A 6 73.27 51.96 -40.87
CA ASP A 6 72.35 52.54 -41.85
C ASP A 6 71.23 51.48 -42.13
N PRO A 7 70.25 51.65 -43.04
CA PRO A 7 68.83 51.52 -42.71
C PRO A 7 68.09 50.47 -43.57
N ALA A 8 66.98 49.92 -43.08
CA ALA A 8 66.00 49.21 -43.90
C ALA A 8 64.83 48.81 -43.00
N ALA A 9 63.57 48.87 -43.39
CA ALA A 9 62.90 49.42 -44.54
C ALA A 9 61.45 49.57 -44.07
N ALA A 10 60.85 50.73 -44.30
CA ALA A 10 59.42 50.92 -44.09
C ALA A 10 58.66 50.10 -45.14
N ALA A 11 58.23 48.90 -44.78
CA ALA A 11 57.25 48.16 -45.54
C ALA A 11 55.87 48.53 -45.00
N THR A 12 55.13 49.34 -45.75
CA THR A 12 53.70 49.56 -45.53
C THR A 12 52.95 48.25 -45.83
N PRO A 13 52.19 47.67 -44.88
CA PRO A 13 51.18 46.69 -45.22
C PRO A 13 49.87 47.39 -45.62
N PRO A 14 49.10 46.79 -46.54
CA PRO A 14 47.96 47.41 -47.18
C PRO A 14 46.74 47.47 -46.25
N ALA A 15 45.92 48.50 -46.46
CA ALA A 15 44.60 48.63 -45.86
C ALA A 15 43.75 47.38 -46.10
N THR A 16 43.34 46.70 -45.03
CA THR A 16 42.27 45.69 -45.07
C THR A 16 41.43 45.75 -43.79
N MET A 17 40.21 46.23 -43.99
CA MET A 17 38.93 45.78 -43.44
C MET A 17 38.71 45.85 -41.91
N ASP A 18 37.82 46.77 -41.57
CA ASP A 18 36.68 46.63 -40.67
C ASP A 18 36.94 46.25 -39.19
N GLU A 19 36.96 47.33 -38.41
CA GLU A 19 36.35 47.52 -37.09
C GLU A 19 35.33 46.45 -36.63
N ASP A 20 35.78 45.29 -36.16
CA ASP A 20 35.02 44.50 -35.21
C ASP A 20 35.48 44.88 -33.80
N GLY A 21 34.81 45.88 -33.23
CA GLY A 21 35.02 46.46 -31.91
C GLY A 21 34.80 45.49 -30.75
N PHE A 22 35.72 44.55 -30.56
CA PHE A 22 35.74 43.68 -29.38
C PHE A 22 36.64 44.31 -28.30
N SER A 23 36.03 45.12 -27.44
CA SER A 23 36.68 45.64 -26.24
C SER A 23 37.04 44.46 -25.30
N PRO A 24 38.18 44.48 -24.57
CA PRO A 24 38.53 43.43 -23.63
C PRO A 24 37.41 43.22 -22.60
N PRO A 25 37.10 41.98 -22.18
CA PRO A 25 36.04 41.73 -21.21
C PRO A 25 36.34 42.53 -19.94
N GLN A 26 35.44 43.46 -19.63
CA GLN A 26 35.55 44.39 -18.51
C GLN A 26 35.70 43.60 -17.20
N ALA A 27 36.59 44.06 -16.31
CA ALA A 27 36.85 43.40 -15.04
C ALA A 27 35.54 43.23 -14.26
N TYR A 28 35.10 41.98 -14.08
CA TYR A 28 33.90 41.65 -13.33
C TYR A 28 34.07 42.08 -11.87
N ASP A 29 33.33 43.11 -11.45
CA ASP A 29 33.26 43.54 -10.05
C ASP A 29 32.18 42.72 -9.32
N PRO A 30 32.55 41.81 -8.40
CA PRO A 30 31.58 41.02 -7.65
C PRO A 30 30.66 41.89 -6.77
N ALA A 31 31.05 43.12 -6.45
CA ALA A 31 30.27 44.04 -5.62
C ALA A 31 29.07 44.65 -6.37
N GLU A 32 29.09 44.70 -7.71
CA GLU A 32 27.94 45.09 -8.52
C GLU A 32 26.87 43.98 -8.61
N TYR A 33 27.20 42.76 -8.20
CA TYR A 33 26.26 41.64 -8.25
C TYR A 33 25.17 41.78 -7.18
N ARG A 34 24.02 42.34 -7.58
CA ARG A 34 22.81 42.36 -6.75
C ARG A 34 22.26 40.94 -6.62
N TRP A 35 22.54 40.28 -5.50
CA TRP A 35 21.95 38.99 -5.18
C TRP A 35 20.43 39.13 -4.98
N VAL A 36 19.65 38.53 -5.89
CA VAL A 36 18.18 38.47 -5.80
C VAL A 36 17.76 37.07 -5.36
N PRO A 37 17.08 36.90 -4.21
CA PRO A 37 16.57 35.60 -3.79
C PRO A 37 15.46 35.12 -4.73
N VAL A 38 15.77 34.14 -5.58
CA VAL A 38 14.77 33.47 -6.42
C VAL A 38 14.14 32.32 -5.64
N ARG A 39 12.80 32.35 -5.49
CA ARG A 39 12.07 31.20 -4.96
C ARG A 39 12.23 30.03 -5.93
N ARG A 40 12.87 28.95 -5.49
CA ARG A 40 12.97 27.72 -6.29
C ARG A 40 11.57 27.15 -6.49
N THR A 41 11.11 27.13 -7.73
CA THR A 41 9.92 26.38 -8.13
C THR A 41 10.16 24.90 -7.82
N PRO A 42 9.22 24.21 -7.16
CA PRO A 42 9.31 22.77 -6.95
C PRO A 42 9.46 22.07 -8.29
N ARG A 43 10.44 21.18 -8.42
CA ARG A 43 10.58 20.37 -9.64
C ARG A 43 9.35 19.47 -9.78
N TYR A 44 8.84 19.32 -11.00
CA TYR A 44 7.68 18.46 -11.27
C TYR A 44 7.92 17.00 -10.88
N ASP A 45 9.18 16.55 -10.94
CA ASP A 45 9.61 15.20 -10.59
C ASP A 45 9.97 15.05 -9.10
N GLY A 46 9.87 16.12 -8.32
CA GLY A 46 10.29 16.17 -6.93
C GLY A 46 9.44 15.37 -5.96
N TRP A 47 9.81 15.45 -4.68
CA TRP A 47 9.04 14.90 -3.57
C TRP A 47 7.78 15.74 -3.34
N THR A 48 6.66 15.28 -3.87
CA THR A 48 5.33 15.83 -3.61
C THR A 48 4.74 15.21 -2.35
N GLU A 49 3.72 15.84 -1.76
CA GLU A 49 3.04 15.30 -0.58
C GLU A 49 2.46 13.90 -0.84
N GLU A 50 1.87 13.70 -2.01
CA GLU A 50 1.34 12.40 -2.45
C GLU A 50 2.42 11.31 -2.46
N LYS A 51 3.61 11.61 -2.99
CA LYS A 51 4.75 10.69 -2.96
C LYS A 51 5.23 10.43 -1.54
N LEU A 52 5.22 11.44 -0.66
CA LEU A 52 5.59 11.25 0.74
C LEU A 52 4.61 10.32 1.45
N ARG A 53 3.30 10.57 1.29
CA ARG A 53 2.25 9.73 1.86
C ARG A 53 2.36 8.29 1.37
N ARG A 54 2.42 8.11 0.04
CA ARG A 54 2.51 6.77 -0.56
C ARG A 54 3.79 6.04 -0.15
N PHE A 55 4.91 6.77 -0.02
CA PHE A 55 6.16 6.20 0.46
C PHE A 55 6.02 5.66 1.89
N ILE A 56 5.38 6.44 2.78
CA ILE A 56 5.20 6.08 4.19
C ILE A 56 4.24 4.89 4.34
N GLU A 57 3.15 4.85 3.57
CA GLU A 57 2.23 3.70 3.51
C GLU A 57 2.97 2.41 3.14
N VAL A 58 3.67 2.42 2.00
CA VAL A 58 4.38 1.22 1.52
C VAL A 58 5.50 0.82 2.48
N LEU A 59 6.14 1.78 3.13
CA LEU A 59 7.14 1.49 4.16
C LEU A 59 6.51 0.86 5.41
N ALA A 60 5.32 1.28 5.80
CA ALA A 60 4.60 0.71 6.94
C ALA A 60 4.17 -0.73 6.65
N ASP A 61 3.71 -1.01 5.43
CA ASP A 61 3.26 -2.34 5.01
C ASP A 61 4.42 -3.33 4.87
N THR A 62 5.58 -2.88 4.35
CA THR A 62 6.66 -3.80 3.92
C THR A 62 7.93 -3.73 4.76
N GLY A 63 8.15 -2.63 5.49
CA GLY A 63 9.41 -2.34 6.17
C GLY A 63 10.61 -2.12 5.21
N GLN A 64 10.40 -2.07 3.90
CA GLN A 64 11.48 -1.99 2.90
C GLN A 64 11.56 -0.63 2.21
N ALA A 65 12.53 0.19 2.63
CA ALA A 65 12.75 1.52 2.06
C ALA A 65 13.06 1.51 0.55
N SER A 66 13.74 0.47 0.04
CA SER A 66 14.00 0.30 -1.39
C SER A 66 12.72 0.09 -2.19
N LEU A 67 11.79 -0.70 -1.65
CA LEU A 67 10.51 -1.01 -2.29
C LEU A 67 9.59 0.21 -2.24
N ALA A 68 9.51 0.87 -1.09
CA ALA A 68 8.78 2.12 -0.91
C ALA A 68 9.27 3.22 -1.87
N ALA A 69 10.59 3.36 -2.05
CA ALA A 69 11.16 4.34 -2.98
C ALA A 69 10.77 4.03 -4.44
N LYS A 70 10.87 2.76 -4.84
CA LYS A 70 10.44 2.31 -6.18
C LYS A 70 8.95 2.57 -6.42
N ALA A 71 8.10 2.35 -5.42
CA ALA A 71 6.65 2.55 -5.53
C ALA A 71 6.24 4.01 -5.83
N VAL A 72 7.10 4.98 -5.49
CA VAL A 72 6.85 6.42 -5.74
C VAL A 72 7.74 6.99 -6.84
N GLY A 73 8.45 6.14 -7.59
CA GLY A 73 9.34 6.55 -8.67
C GLY A 73 10.59 7.29 -8.19
N MET A 74 11.04 7.05 -6.96
CA MET A 74 12.20 7.70 -6.35
C MET A 74 13.34 6.71 -6.11
N SER A 75 14.56 7.25 -5.99
CA SER A 75 15.68 6.46 -5.53
C SER A 75 15.68 6.35 -4.00
N ARG A 76 16.16 5.21 -3.48
CA ARG A 76 16.35 5.03 -2.03
C ARG A 76 17.22 6.15 -1.44
N GLU A 77 18.26 6.56 -2.15
CA GLU A 77 19.18 7.61 -1.73
C GLU A 77 18.50 8.98 -1.61
N SER A 78 17.60 9.32 -2.54
CA SER A 78 16.86 10.59 -2.47
C SER A 78 15.94 10.64 -1.26
N ALA A 79 15.35 9.50 -0.88
CA ALA A 79 14.51 9.38 0.32
C ALA A 79 15.33 9.59 1.60
N TYR A 80 16.53 8.99 1.70
CA TYR A 80 17.44 9.23 2.83
C TYR A 80 17.97 10.66 2.88
N LYS A 81 18.23 11.27 1.71
CA LYS A 81 18.63 12.69 1.63
C LYS A 81 17.52 13.60 2.13
N LEU A 82 16.27 13.33 1.76
CA LEU A 82 15.11 14.07 2.26
C LEU A 82 14.98 13.93 3.78
N ARG A 83 15.08 12.70 4.31
CA ARG A 83 15.02 12.42 5.76
C ARG A 83 16.05 13.22 6.57
N ARG A 84 17.25 13.46 6.03
CA ARG A 84 18.32 14.25 6.68
C ARG A 84 18.25 15.75 6.37
N SER A 85 17.35 16.19 5.52
CA SER A 85 17.25 17.61 5.15
C SER A 85 16.66 18.46 6.27
N ALA A 86 16.98 19.76 6.30
CA ALA A 86 16.46 20.68 7.31
C ALA A 86 14.92 20.74 7.38
N HIS A 87 14.24 20.49 6.25
CA HIS A 87 12.78 20.48 6.15
C HIS A 87 12.18 19.07 6.28
N GLY A 88 13.01 18.04 6.44
CA GLY A 88 12.61 16.63 6.45
C GLY A 88 12.18 16.08 7.81
N ALA A 89 12.15 16.91 8.86
CA ALA A 89 11.90 16.44 10.23
C ALA A 89 10.54 15.73 10.39
N ALA A 90 9.48 16.24 9.75
CA ALA A 90 8.17 15.59 9.77
C ALA A 90 8.18 14.23 9.06
N PHE A 91 8.84 14.17 7.90
CA PHE A 91 9.02 12.93 7.14
C PHE A 91 9.85 11.89 7.92
N ALA A 92 10.89 12.31 8.64
CA ALA A 92 11.68 11.43 9.49
C ALA A 92 10.84 10.80 10.61
N ARG A 93 9.99 11.58 11.29
CA ARG A 93 9.08 11.05 12.31
C ARG A 93 8.06 10.06 11.72
N ALA A 94 7.48 10.39 10.57
CA ALA A 94 6.56 9.50 9.87
C ALA A 94 7.25 8.19 9.45
N TRP A 95 8.50 8.28 9.00
CA TRP A 95 9.31 7.11 8.65
C TRP A 95 9.55 6.20 9.85
N ASP A 96 9.94 6.78 11.00
CA ASP A 96 10.22 6.01 12.20
C ASP A 96 8.94 5.34 12.72
N ALA A 97 7.80 6.03 12.67
CA ALA A 97 6.49 5.46 12.98
C ALA A 97 6.10 4.31 12.03
N ALA A 98 6.27 4.50 10.72
CA ALA A 98 6.04 3.44 9.75
C ALA A 98 6.94 2.23 9.97
N ARG A 99 8.19 2.45 10.37
CA ARG A 99 9.13 1.36 10.63
C ARG A 99 8.82 0.61 11.93
N ALA A 100 8.27 1.31 12.92
CA ALA A 100 7.72 0.67 14.11
C ALA A 100 6.50 -0.19 13.75
N HIS A 101 5.60 0.31 12.89
CA HIS A 101 4.43 -0.44 12.42
C HIS A 101 4.84 -1.71 11.64
N ALA A 102 5.82 -1.61 10.75
CA ALA A 102 6.37 -2.74 10.02
C ALA A 102 7.08 -3.78 10.91
N GLY A 103 7.30 -3.48 12.20
CA GLY A 103 7.94 -4.38 13.15
C GLY A 103 7.20 -5.70 13.29
N SER A 104 5.89 -5.66 13.52
CA SER A 104 5.07 -6.87 13.65
C SER A 104 5.08 -7.73 12.38
N PHE A 105 4.98 -7.11 11.20
CA PHE A 105 5.11 -7.83 9.93
C PHE A 105 6.49 -8.50 9.77
N LEU A 106 7.56 -7.83 10.18
CA LEU A 106 8.91 -8.42 10.15
C LEU A 106 9.06 -9.57 11.14
N GLU A 107 8.38 -9.52 12.28
CA GLU A 107 8.31 -10.62 13.23
C GLU A 107 7.61 -11.83 12.60
N ASP A 108 6.45 -11.64 11.97
CA ASP A 108 5.70 -12.70 11.28
C ASP A 108 6.57 -13.36 10.19
N VAL A 109 7.18 -12.55 9.31
CA VAL A 109 8.08 -13.03 8.26
C VAL A 109 9.31 -13.75 8.84
N ALA A 110 9.81 -13.32 10.00
CA ALA A 110 10.91 -13.99 10.67
C ALA A 110 10.49 -15.36 11.23
N PHE A 111 9.27 -15.49 11.78
CA PHE A 111 8.72 -16.78 12.22
C PHE A 111 8.54 -17.74 11.05
N GLU A 112 7.89 -17.31 9.98
CA GLU A 112 7.72 -18.11 8.77
C GLU A 112 9.06 -18.62 8.25
N ARG A 113 10.05 -17.73 8.11
CA ARG A 113 11.41 -18.11 7.66
C ARG A 113 12.15 -19.03 8.62
N ALA A 114 11.93 -18.89 9.92
CA ALA A 114 12.56 -19.76 10.91
C ALA A 114 11.96 -21.17 10.88
N ILE A 115 10.65 -21.30 10.67
CA ILE A 115 9.91 -22.57 10.64
C ILE A 115 10.05 -23.27 9.29
N GLU A 116 9.82 -22.55 8.19
CA GLU A 116 9.84 -23.09 6.84
C GLU A 116 11.25 -23.16 6.24
N GLY A 117 12.16 -22.28 6.67
CA GLY A 117 13.46 -22.12 6.03
C GLY A 117 13.41 -21.35 4.71
N VAL A 118 14.57 -21.19 4.07
CA VAL A 118 14.72 -20.46 2.80
C VAL A 118 15.24 -21.41 1.73
N GLU A 119 14.65 -21.37 0.55
CA GLU A 119 15.13 -22.13 -0.60
C GLU A 119 16.42 -21.51 -1.15
N HIS A 120 17.42 -22.36 -1.34
CA HIS A 120 18.71 -22.02 -1.89
C HIS A 120 18.98 -22.84 -3.14
N ASN A 121 19.15 -22.17 -4.26
CA ASN A 121 19.53 -22.81 -5.52
C ASN A 121 20.99 -23.25 -5.46
N VAL A 122 21.25 -24.51 -5.79
CA VAL A 122 22.59 -25.07 -5.95
C VAL A 122 22.94 -25.05 -7.44
N TYR A 123 24.00 -24.33 -7.78
CA TYR A 123 24.43 -24.12 -9.17
C TYR A 123 25.59 -25.06 -9.52
N ASN A 124 25.65 -25.49 -10.79
CA ASN A 124 26.83 -26.15 -11.34
C ASN A 124 27.94 -25.15 -11.74
N GLU A 125 29.07 -25.66 -12.21
CA GLU A 125 30.19 -24.86 -12.71
C GLU A 125 29.82 -23.98 -13.91
N TYR A 126 28.73 -24.30 -14.61
CA TYR A 126 28.21 -23.57 -15.77
C TYR A 126 27.11 -22.55 -15.41
N GLY A 127 26.74 -22.42 -14.13
CA GLY A 127 25.72 -21.48 -13.65
C GLY A 127 24.27 -21.95 -13.80
N GLU A 128 24.04 -23.21 -14.13
CA GLU A 128 22.71 -23.81 -14.22
C GLU A 128 22.27 -24.37 -12.85
N VAL A 129 20.98 -24.24 -12.51
CA VAL A 129 20.43 -24.75 -11.25
C VAL A 129 20.31 -26.27 -11.32
N ILE A 130 21.09 -26.98 -10.50
CA ILE A 130 21.05 -28.45 -10.40
C ILE A 130 19.89 -28.88 -9.50
N CYS A 131 19.76 -28.23 -8.34
CA CYS A 131 18.74 -28.54 -7.35
C CYS A 131 18.44 -27.33 -6.46
N THR A 132 17.30 -27.39 -5.77
CA THR A 132 16.94 -26.45 -4.71
C THR A 132 17.08 -27.16 -3.36
N LYS A 133 17.78 -26.52 -2.43
CA LYS A 133 17.94 -27.00 -1.05
C LYS A 133 17.26 -26.03 -0.10
N ARG A 134 16.41 -26.53 0.80
CA ARG A 134 15.84 -25.72 1.88
C ARG A 134 16.83 -25.62 3.05
N VAL A 135 17.16 -24.39 3.44
CA VAL A 135 18.13 -24.08 4.50
C VAL A 135 17.41 -23.35 5.63
N HIS A 136 17.46 -23.91 6.83
CA HIS A 136 16.91 -23.29 8.03
C HIS A 136 17.99 -22.48 8.73
N ASN A 137 17.61 -21.33 9.31
CA ASN A 137 18.54 -20.48 10.06
C ASN A 137 18.34 -20.68 11.56
N ASP A 138 19.06 -21.66 12.12
CA ASP A 138 18.97 -22.00 13.54
C ASP A 138 19.33 -20.83 14.46
N ARG A 139 20.18 -19.89 14.00
CA ARG A 139 20.50 -18.67 14.76
C ARG A 139 19.31 -17.72 14.84
N LEU A 140 18.55 -17.59 13.75
CA LEU A 140 17.31 -16.82 13.73
C LEU A 140 16.26 -17.47 14.64
N LEU A 141 16.10 -18.79 14.55
CA LEU A 141 15.19 -19.55 15.43
C LEU A 141 15.54 -19.36 16.91
N MET A 142 16.81 -19.55 17.27
CA MET A 142 17.27 -19.36 18.65
C MET A 142 17.15 -17.90 19.12
N PHE A 143 17.34 -16.92 18.23
CA PHE A 143 17.12 -15.51 18.53
C PHE A 143 15.64 -15.24 18.87
N LEU A 144 14.71 -15.74 18.04
CA LEU A 144 13.27 -15.58 18.27
C LEU A 144 12.83 -16.26 19.58
N LEU A 145 13.31 -17.48 19.86
CA LEU A 145 12.99 -18.18 21.10
C LEU A 145 13.49 -17.44 22.35
N ARG A 146 14.68 -16.85 22.30
CA ARG A 146 15.21 -16.03 23.40
C ARG A 146 14.41 -14.75 23.61
N HIS A 147 13.86 -14.17 22.54
CA HIS A 147 13.06 -12.94 22.64
C HIS A 147 11.63 -13.21 23.16
N LEU A 148 10.97 -14.26 22.67
CA LEU A 148 9.60 -14.61 23.06
C LEU A 148 9.48 -15.28 24.43
N LYS A 149 10.45 -16.15 24.74
CA LYS A 149 10.46 -16.96 25.97
C LYS A 149 11.77 -16.75 26.72
N PRO A 150 12.11 -15.49 27.09
CA PRO A 150 13.35 -15.20 27.79
C PRO A 150 13.47 -15.99 29.09
N GLU A 151 12.37 -16.27 29.79
CA GLU A 151 12.30 -17.07 31.01
C GLU A 151 12.71 -18.55 30.84
N ARG A 152 12.76 -19.06 29.60
CA ARG A 152 13.23 -20.43 29.30
C ARG A 152 14.53 -20.47 28.49
N TYR A 153 14.82 -19.45 27.67
CA TYR A 153 15.93 -19.46 26.71
C TYR A 153 16.90 -18.27 26.83
N ALA A 154 16.69 -17.34 27.77
CA ALA A 154 17.71 -16.35 28.10
C ALA A 154 18.96 -17.03 28.69
N ARG A 155 20.10 -16.35 28.63
CA ARG A 155 21.38 -16.93 29.06
C ARG A 155 21.40 -17.27 30.57
N ASP A 156 20.59 -16.56 31.34
CA ASP A 156 20.47 -16.67 32.80
C ASP A 156 19.14 -17.33 33.25
N ALA A 157 18.39 -17.91 32.30
CA ALA A 157 17.08 -18.52 32.53
C ALA A 157 17.21 -19.95 33.10
N LEU A 158 17.64 -20.05 34.34
CA LEU A 158 17.59 -21.28 35.13
C LEU A 158 16.77 -20.99 36.39
N ALA A 159 15.42 -21.12 36.35
CA ALA A 159 14.61 -21.49 37.54
C ALA A 159 13.08 -21.48 37.39
N GLN A 160 12.44 -20.80 36.43
CA GLN A 160 10.97 -20.69 36.45
C GLN A 160 10.33 -21.32 35.21
N ALA A 161 9.68 -22.47 35.40
CA ALA A 161 8.67 -22.94 34.45
C ALA A 161 7.42 -22.06 34.61
N PRO A 162 6.98 -21.33 33.57
CA PRO A 162 5.74 -20.57 33.66
C PRO A 162 4.53 -21.52 33.78
N ALA A 163 3.47 -21.03 34.44
CA ALA A 163 2.16 -21.66 34.41
C ALA A 163 1.73 -21.87 32.95
N SER A 164 1.19 -23.05 32.64
CA SER A 164 0.68 -23.37 31.31
C SER A 164 -0.31 -22.29 30.86
N PRO A 165 -0.17 -21.73 29.64
CA PRO A 165 -1.15 -20.78 29.13
C PRO A 165 -2.53 -21.45 29.05
N GLU A 166 -3.58 -20.63 29.14
CA GLU A 166 -4.97 -21.02 28.83
C GLU A 166 -4.98 -21.91 27.57
N PRO A 167 -5.68 -23.06 27.59
CA PRO A 167 -5.76 -23.92 26.42
C PRO A 167 -6.32 -23.12 25.24
N VAL A 168 -5.73 -23.27 24.05
CA VAL A 168 -6.10 -22.53 22.83
C VAL A 168 -7.60 -22.60 22.55
N ASP A 169 -8.25 -23.69 22.93
CA ASP A 169 -9.71 -23.89 22.87
C ASP A 169 -10.50 -22.79 23.60
N ALA A 170 -10.06 -22.36 24.79
CA ALA A 170 -10.71 -21.29 25.55
C ALA A 170 -10.54 -19.92 24.87
N ALA A 171 -9.38 -19.67 24.25
CA ALA A 171 -9.14 -18.44 23.47
C ALA A 171 -9.95 -18.42 22.17
N LEU A 172 -10.12 -19.56 21.51
CA LEU A 172 -10.98 -19.70 20.33
C LEU A 172 -12.46 -19.48 20.68
N ARG A 173 -12.94 -20.06 21.79
CA ARG A 173 -14.28 -19.82 22.35
C ARG A 173 -14.54 -18.35 22.68
N ALA A 174 -13.52 -17.60 23.07
CA ALA A 174 -13.65 -16.17 23.36
C ALA A 174 -13.76 -15.28 22.10
N LEU A 175 -13.37 -15.79 20.93
CA LEU A 175 -13.54 -15.11 19.64
C LEU A 175 -14.94 -15.36 19.03
N GLU A 176 -15.65 -16.39 19.49
CA GLU A 176 -17.02 -16.66 19.08
C GLU A 176 -17.97 -15.59 19.66
N PRO A 177 -19.01 -15.15 18.93
CA PRO A 177 -20.02 -14.25 19.48
C PRO A 177 -20.64 -14.90 20.73
N PRO A 178 -20.88 -14.13 21.81
CA PRO A 178 -21.40 -14.69 23.04
C PRO A 178 -22.68 -15.45 22.75
N LEU A 179 -22.71 -16.74 23.13
CA LEU A 179 -23.93 -17.52 23.01
C LEU A 179 -25.08 -16.77 23.71
N PRO A 180 -26.30 -16.81 23.14
CA PRO A 180 -27.47 -16.31 23.85
C PRO A 180 -27.58 -17.04 25.20
N ALA A 181 -28.26 -16.39 26.15
CA ALA A 181 -28.49 -16.98 27.46
C ALA A 181 -29.10 -18.38 27.32
N ASP A 182 -28.75 -19.27 28.26
CA ASP A 182 -29.26 -20.64 28.33
C ASP A 182 -30.78 -20.67 28.07
N PRO A 183 -31.28 -21.48 27.11
CA PRO A 183 -32.69 -21.53 26.76
C PRO A 183 -33.58 -21.84 27.97
N ALA A 184 -33.07 -22.57 28.97
CA ALA A 184 -33.80 -22.82 30.23
C ALA A 184 -34.01 -21.56 31.11
N ARG A 185 -33.25 -20.49 30.85
CA ARG A 185 -33.43 -19.18 31.50
C ARG A 185 -34.32 -18.24 30.70
N LEU A 186 -34.50 -18.49 29.40
CA LEU A 186 -35.30 -17.68 28.50
C LEU A 186 -36.74 -18.20 28.35
N LEU A 187 -36.93 -19.52 28.45
CA LEU A 187 -38.20 -20.20 28.28
C LEU A 187 -38.68 -20.80 29.62
N GLY A 188 -40.00 -20.87 29.82
CA GLY A 188 -40.57 -21.69 30.88
C GLY A 188 -40.32 -23.18 30.62
N PRO A 189 -40.39 -24.05 31.64
CA PRO A 189 -40.03 -25.47 31.51
C PRO A 189 -40.87 -26.22 30.47
N GLU A 190 -42.16 -25.91 30.35
CA GLU A 190 -43.07 -26.51 29.36
C GLU A 190 -42.74 -26.03 27.93
N ALA A 191 -42.48 -24.72 27.76
CA ALA A 191 -42.11 -24.16 26.46
C ALA A 191 -40.73 -24.61 25.98
N LEU A 192 -39.81 -24.91 26.91
CA LEU A 192 -38.51 -25.49 26.60
C LEU A 192 -38.68 -26.93 26.09
N ASP A 193 -39.54 -27.73 26.74
CA ASP A 193 -39.81 -29.11 26.34
C ASP A 193 -40.42 -29.16 24.93
N ASP A 194 -41.42 -28.32 24.66
CA ASP A 194 -42.03 -28.18 23.33
C ASP A 194 -41.00 -27.80 22.25
N ALA A 195 -40.08 -26.89 22.57
CA ALA A 195 -39.04 -26.45 21.65
C ALA A 195 -38.00 -27.55 21.36
N LEU A 196 -37.63 -28.35 22.36
CA LEU A 196 -36.73 -29.50 22.21
C LEU A 196 -37.37 -30.60 21.36
N VAL A 197 -38.64 -30.91 21.61
CA VAL A 197 -39.41 -31.89 20.81
C VAL A 197 -39.50 -31.44 19.35
N LEU A 198 -39.72 -30.16 19.09
CA LEU A 198 -39.74 -29.60 17.73
C LEU A 198 -38.36 -29.66 17.05
N ALA A 199 -37.27 -29.39 17.79
CA ALA A 199 -35.92 -29.45 17.27
C ALA A 199 -35.49 -30.88 16.91
N ASP A 200 -35.80 -31.85 17.78
CA ASP A 200 -35.52 -33.27 17.56
C ASP A 200 -36.32 -33.82 16.37
N ALA A 201 -37.59 -33.42 16.23
CA ALA A 201 -38.42 -33.80 15.08
C ALA A 201 -37.91 -33.25 13.74
N ALA A 202 -37.02 -32.25 13.79
CA ALA A 202 -36.51 -31.54 12.61
C ALA A 202 -35.01 -31.75 12.37
N ASP A 203 -34.38 -32.74 13.02
CA ASP A 203 -32.95 -33.07 12.89
C ASP A 203 -32.01 -31.85 13.11
N GLY A 204 -32.43 -30.90 13.95
CA GLY A 204 -31.68 -29.65 14.20
C GLY A 204 -31.85 -28.55 13.15
N GLU A 205 -32.63 -28.77 12.08
CA GLU A 205 -33.03 -27.72 11.14
C GLU A 205 -34.39 -27.13 11.51
N LEU A 206 -34.44 -25.85 11.90
CA LEU A 206 -35.74 -25.20 12.13
C LEU A 206 -36.55 -25.13 10.83
N PRO A 207 -37.86 -25.47 10.86
CA PRO A 207 -38.75 -25.26 9.74
C PRO A 207 -38.70 -23.81 9.23
N HIS A 208 -38.81 -23.61 7.92
CA HIS A 208 -38.68 -22.29 7.28
C HIS A 208 -39.58 -21.18 7.86
N PHE A 209 -40.70 -21.53 8.50
CA PHE A 209 -41.63 -20.60 9.16
C PHE A 209 -41.27 -20.28 10.62
N LEU A 210 -40.40 -21.07 11.25
CA LEU A 210 -39.84 -20.83 12.60
C LEU A 210 -38.39 -20.29 12.53
N SER A 211 -37.75 -20.34 11.37
CA SER A 211 -36.45 -19.70 11.17
C SER A 211 -36.60 -18.17 11.15
N GLU A 212 -36.31 -17.54 12.28
CA GLU A 212 -36.15 -16.08 12.37
C GLU A 212 -34.97 -15.60 11.50
N GLN A 213 -34.00 -16.47 11.27
CA GLN A 213 -32.85 -16.23 10.40
C GLN A 213 -33.20 -16.61 8.97
N ARG A 214 -33.91 -15.71 8.26
CA ARG A 214 -34.06 -15.85 6.80
C ARG A 214 -32.68 -16.12 6.20
N PRO A 215 -32.52 -17.18 5.37
CA PRO A 215 -31.24 -17.47 4.76
C PRO A 215 -30.74 -16.24 4.01
N ALA A 216 -29.43 -15.99 4.10
CA ALA A 216 -28.81 -14.86 3.42
C ALA A 216 -29.20 -14.91 1.93
N PRO A 217 -29.56 -13.77 1.32
CA PRO A 217 -29.96 -13.74 -0.08
C PRO A 217 -28.82 -14.27 -0.95
N THR A 218 -29.16 -15.17 -1.87
CA THR A 218 -28.18 -15.72 -2.82
C THR A 218 -27.55 -14.61 -3.68
N PRO A 219 -26.34 -14.80 -4.25
CA PRO A 219 -25.72 -13.82 -5.15
C PRO A 219 -26.64 -13.37 -6.29
N ARG A 220 -27.46 -14.29 -6.82
CA ARG A 220 -28.45 -13.98 -7.84
C ARG A 220 -29.57 -13.06 -7.35
N GLN A 221 -30.01 -13.23 -6.10
CA GLN A 221 -31.04 -12.38 -5.49
C GLN A 221 -30.49 -10.99 -5.14
N THR A 222 -29.25 -10.88 -4.70
CA THR A 222 -28.60 -9.59 -4.44
C THR A 222 -28.38 -8.82 -5.75
N GLU A 223 -27.88 -9.49 -6.80
CA GLU A 223 -27.76 -8.91 -8.15
C GLU A 223 -29.12 -8.46 -8.70
N ALA A 224 -30.17 -9.28 -8.55
CA ALA A 224 -31.51 -8.93 -8.99
C ALA A 224 -32.08 -7.71 -8.25
N ARG A 225 -31.87 -7.62 -6.93
CA ARG A 225 -32.26 -6.44 -6.12
C ARG A 225 -31.49 -5.19 -6.53
N ALA A 226 -30.19 -5.31 -6.77
CA ALA A 226 -29.36 -4.19 -7.23
C ALA A 226 -29.82 -3.69 -8.61
N ARG A 227 -30.16 -4.61 -9.52
CA ARG A 227 -30.72 -4.27 -10.83
C ARG A 227 -32.08 -3.57 -10.72
N ALA A 228 -33.00 -4.13 -9.92
CA ALA A 228 -34.30 -3.51 -9.67
C ALA A 228 -34.18 -2.11 -9.04
N ALA A 229 -33.24 -1.92 -8.11
CA ALA A 229 -32.98 -0.62 -7.51
C ALA A 229 -32.39 0.38 -8.53
N GLN A 230 -31.55 -0.09 -9.46
CA GLN A 230 -31.03 0.74 -10.55
C GLN A 230 -32.11 1.12 -11.56
N GLU A 231 -32.97 0.17 -11.95
CA GLU A 231 -34.13 0.43 -12.82
C GLU A 231 -35.05 1.48 -12.18
N ALA A 232 -35.37 1.35 -10.88
CA ALA A 232 -36.20 2.32 -10.15
C ALA A 232 -35.57 3.72 -10.07
N ARG A 233 -34.24 3.82 -9.90
CA ARG A 233 -33.54 5.12 -9.95
C ARG A 233 -33.59 5.73 -11.34
N GLY A 234 -33.41 4.91 -12.38
CA GLY A 234 -33.49 5.36 -13.77
C GLY A 234 -34.89 5.85 -14.15
N GLU A 235 -35.93 5.15 -13.71
CA GLU A 235 -37.33 5.56 -13.86
C GLU A 235 -37.61 6.89 -13.15
N ALA A 236 -37.16 7.04 -11.91
CA ALA A 236 -37.32 8.30 -11.16
C ALA A 236 -36.57 9.48 -11.82
N ALA A 237 -35.38 9.23 -12.38
CA ALA A 237 -34.62 10.24 -13.11
C ALA A 237 -35.31 10.62 -14.43
N TRP A 238 -35.88 9.66 -15.15
CA TRP A 238 -36.68 9.91 -16.35
C TRP A 238 -37.90 10.78 -16.05
N ASP A 239 -38.65 10.46 -15.01
CA ASP A 239 -39.82 11.24 -14.57
C ASP A 239 -39.44 12.68 -14.19
N LYS A 240 -38.28 12.86 -13.56
CA LYS A 240 -37.75 14.18 -13.18
C LYS A 240 -37.39 15.02 -14.40
N VAL A 241 -36.78 14.43 -15.43
CA VAL A 241 -36.49 15.10 -16.71
C VAL A 241 -37.77 15.46 -17.46
N GLN A 242 -38.76 14.57 -17.50
CA GLN A 242 -40.06 14.84 -18.13
C GLN A 242 -40.80 16.03 -17.49
N LYS A 243 -40.59 16.25 -16.18
CA LYS A 243 -41.12 17.41 -15.44
C LYS A 243 -40.24 18.67 -15.57
N GLY A 244 -39.21 18.66 -16.41
CA GLY A 244 -38.31 19.80 -16.64
C GLY A 244 -37.25 20.00 -15.53
N GLY A 245 -37.02 19.01 -14.67
CA GLY A 245 -36.00 19.04 -13.64
C GLY A 245 -34.60 18.74 -14.18
N GLN A 246 -33.58 19.33 -13.55
CA GLN A 246 -32.17 19.01 -13.85
C GLN A 246 -31.74 17.74 -13.09
N ILE A 247 -30.98 16.87 -13.77
CA ILE A 247 -30.44 15.63 -13.20
C ILE A 247 -28.91 15.62 -13.24
N GLY A 248 -28.28 14.90 -12.31
CA GLY A 248 -26.82 14.71 -12.27
C GLY A 248 -26.31 13.62 -13.21
N ASP A 249 -25.00 13.49 -13.36
CA ASP A 249 -24.37 12.52 -14.27
C ASP A 249 -24.70 11.06 -13.93
N ASP A 250 -24.76 10.70 -12.65
CA ASP A 250 -25.13 9.35 -12.20
C ASP A 250 -26.61 9.06 -12.41
N GLU A 251 -27.48 10.04 -12.16
CA GLU A 251 -28.92 9.96 -12.45
C GLU A 251 -29.16 9.80 -13.96
N PHE A 252 -28.36 10.50 -14.78
CA PHE A 252 -28.40 10.38 -16.24
C PHE A 252 -27.96 8.99 -16.72
N ALA A 253 -26.92 8.41 -16.12
CA ALA A 253 -26.46 7.07 -16.46
C ALA A 253 -27.50 5.98 -16.12
N ASP A 254 -28.14 6.07 -14.95
CA ASP A 254 -29.23 5.17 -14.54
C ASP A 254 -30.48 5.38 -15.43
N MET A 255 -30.82 6.63 -15.77
CA MET A 255 -31.89 6.96 -16.71
C MET A 255 -31.65 6.34 -18.09
N CYS A 256 -30.45 6.47 -18.65
CA CYS A 256 -30.11 5.89 -19.95
C CYS A 256 -30.27 4.36 -19.94
N ARG A 257 -29.88 3.68 -18.85
CA ARG A 257 -30.10 2.23 -18.71
C ARG A 257 -31.57 1.84 -18.61
N PHE A 258 -32.40 2.68 -18.00
CA PHE A 258 -33.85 2.46 -17.93
C PHE A 258 -34.53 2.64 -19.31
N ILE A 259 -34.18 3.71 -20.05
CA ILE A 259 -34.77 4.00 -21.37
C ILE A 259 -34.36 2.95 -22.41
N ASP A 260 -33.11 2.51 -22.38
CA ASP A 260 -32.58 1.49 -23.28
C ASP A 260 -31.84 0.40 -22.49
N PRO A 261 -32.59 -0.61 -22.00
CA PRO A 261 -32.00 -1.71 -21.25
C PRO A 261 -31.11 -2.61 -22.12
N THR A 262 -31.21 -2.49 -23.45
CA THR A 262 -30.52 -3.35 -24.42
C THR A 262 -29.16 -2.82 -24.87
N SER A 263 -28.95 -1.50 -25.01
CA SER A 263 -27.67 -0.96 -25.51
C SER A 263 -26.52 -1.02 -24.51
N ARG A 264 -26.80 -1.28 -23.22
CA ARG A 264 -25.78 -1.52 -22.18
C ARG A 264 -25.99 -2.83 -21.42
N ALA A 265 -26.70 -3.80 -22.00
CA ALA A 265 -26.66 -5.16 -21.50
C ALA A 265 -25.19 -5.63 -21.56
N GLU A 266 -24.65 -6.09 -20.42
CA GLU A 266 -23.29 -6.66 -20.39
C GLU A 266 -23.14 -7.66 -21.55
N PRO A 267 -22.04 -7.61 -22.31
CA PRO A 267 -21.86 -8.51 -23.43
C PRO A 267 -22.03 -9.94 -22.92
N SER A 268 -23.07 -10.63 -23.43
CA SER A 268 -23.36 -12.02 -23.14
C SER A 268 -22.06 -12.80 -23.16
N ARG A 269 -21.59 -13.29 -22.00
CA ARG A 269 -20.41 -14.14 -21.91
C ARG A 269 -20.69 -15.38 -22.76
N LYS A 270 -20.23 -15.38 -24.00
CA LYS A 270 -20.28 -16.55 -24.89
C LYS A 270 -19.58 -17.67 -24.14
N ARG A 271 -20.34 -18.68 -23.71
CA ARG A 271 -19.78 -19.94 -23.22
C ARG A 271 -19.16 -20.61 -24.43
N TYR A 272 -17.85 -20.47 -24.60
CA TYR A 272 -17.11 -21.37 -25.48
C TYR A 272 -17.22 -22.76 -24.86
N ARG A 273 -17.91 -23.67 -25.56
CA ARG A 273 -17.91 -25.11 -25.30
C ARG A 273 -16.65 -25.72 -25.90
#